data_AF-A0A093Z9E1-F1
#
_entry.id   AF-A0A093Z9E1-F1
#
_cell.length_a   1.000
_cell.length_b   1.000
_cell.length_c   1.000
_cell.angle_alpha   90.00
_cell.angle_beta   90.00
_cell.angle_gamma   90.00
#
_symmetry.space_group_name_H-M   'P 1'
#
loop_
_entity.id
_entity.type
_entity.pdbx_description
1 polymer ?
#
loop_
_entity_poly.entity_id
_entity_poly.type
_entity_poly.pdbx_seq_one_letter_code
_entity_poly.pdbx_strand_id
1 'polypeptide(L)'
;MSVGGSLRLNAYLAWINSWLSIPPRDPSDVQSVMSIVEMASLFQDENLRQLLNGDKLKQVITSFRYRANSNEILLGGSVPPSCDETNILTHRYDPRTDCSCNGFYPVPNGATVEQVLQQSDCRAVKRMVEIASLVNENENDWNPSQMFTADNLRDAVAEYVLCNSEEQPRPETCRGFMSSLENIQAPDRRPSTTCDTELSVYHQLYPTNEQIKLLTDAKYFFAIACGAGLIDEGLAKAVAESANNLLIADYCEAANKRSLLMLQEVGAAAVAFLKLCNLAGVISDRHFDNHIAQTMQFSVLGYYRDHSRSRRPPGVYGSRMTGLMSHRYIDVGIYAGVVNASMGLGEDITKEQYNLLTEACCYIGDLVDVRSDTMRKVRENVVLQGIRGNLCEYLDELISCCLRLSAKAIKSSPVSAIVIFGMCNWALMSSEHKVYEVFHGVREKKDGVACEYVSASDGSYQQLLEALAGYETLGENGPSVSKRRADMDLLYYGYRTSPETHMAWLADTARSLLEPITLRKIIDVVHFEWLGQTGDVEYCP
;
A
#
# COMPACT_ATOMS: atom_id res chain seq x y z
N MET A 1 -9.34 -33.80 9.73
CA MET A 1 -7.98 -33.34 10.07
C MET A 1 -8.15 -32.14 10.99
N SER A 2 -7.63 -32.18 12.23
CA SER A 2 -7.91 -31.17 13.24
C SER A 2 -7.29 -29.82 12.86
N VAL A 3 -8.12 -28.78 12.76
CA VAL A 3 -7.72 -27.37 12.71
C VAL A 3 -7.19 -27.00 14.10
N GLY A 4 -5.96 -27.38 14.41
CA GLY A 4 -5.21 -26.79 15.52
C GLY A 4 -4.71 -25.43 15.05
N GLY A 5 -5.55 -24.39 15.14
CA GLY A 5 -5.16 -23.03 14.78
C GLY A 5 -3.93 -22.58 15.59
N SER A 6 -3.08 -21.75 15.00
CA SER A 6 -1.89 -21.26 15.69
C SER A 6 -2.26 -20.56 17.01
N LEU A 7 -1.54 -20.90 18.08
CA LEU A 7 -1.73 -20.31 19.40
C LEU A 7 -1.58 -18.79 19.38
N ARG A 8 -0.64 -18.26 18.58
CA ARG A 8 -0.37 -16.83 18.48
C ARG A 8 -1.45 -16.10 17.68
N LEU A 9 -1.99 -16.71 16.62
CA LEU A 9 -3.21 -16.22 15.97
C LEU A 9 -4.38 -16.12 16.96
N ASN A 10 -4.63 -17.16 17.76
CA ASN A 10 -5.69 -17.14 18.75
C ASN A 10 -5.47 -16.05 19.81
N ALA A 11 -4.23 -15.86 20.27
CA ALA A 11 -3.87 -14.79 21.20
C ALA A 11 -4.08 -13.40 20.58
N TYR A 12 -3.71 -13.21 19.31
CA TYR A 12 -3.94 -11.96 18.57
C TYR A 12 -5.43 -11.65 18.42
N LEU A 13 -6.24 -12.63 18.01
CA LEU A 13 -7.69 -12.44 17.90
C LEU A 13 -8.34 -12.15 19.25
N ALA A 14 -7.89 -12.82 20.33
CA ALA A 14 -8.34 -12.52 21.68
C ALA A 14 -7.95 -11.09 22.10
N TRP A 15 -6.72 -10.66 21.79
CA TRP A 15 -6.20 -9.32 22.05
C TRP A 15 -7.07 -8.24 21.39
N ILE A 16 -7.31 -8.34 20.08
CA ILE A 16 -8.13 -7.37 19.35
C ILE A 16 -9.54 -7.31 19.93
N ASN A 17 -10.20 -8.46 20.11
CA ASN A 17 -11.55 -8.50 20.67
C ASN A 17 -11.62 -7.88 22.08
N SER A 18 -10.61 -8.15 22.91
CA SER A 18 -10.53 -7.59 24.26
C SER A 18 -10.25 -6.10 24.24
N TRP A 19 -9.34 -5.63 23.37
CA TRP A 19 -9.01 -4.21 23.21
C TRP A 19 -10.25 -3.38 22.85
N LEU A 20 -11.02 -3.85 21.88
CA LEU A 20 -12.25 -3.22 21.42
C LEU A 20 -13.37 -3.24 22.48
N SER A 21 -13.36 -4.23 23.39
CA SER A 21 -14.35 -4.36 24.46
C SER A 21 -14.07 -3.49 25.69
N ILE A 22 -12.81 -3.07 25.89
CA ILE A 22 -12.38 -2.32 27.06
C ILE A 22 -12.42 -0.83 26.72
N PRO A 23 -13.28 -0.01 27.35
CA PRO A 23 -13.27 1.42 27.10
C PRO A 23 -11.95 2.04 27.58
N PRO A 24 -11.46 3.13 26.95
CA PRO A 24 -10.39 3.93 27.51
C PRO A 24 -10.82 4.38 28.91
N ARG A 25 -10.09 3.98 29.96
CA ARG A 25 -10.35 4.40 31.34
C ARG A 25 -9.43 5.56 31.72
N ASP A 26 -9.89 6.35 32.69
CA ASP A 26 -9.06 7.37 33.33
C ASP A 26 -7.87 6.68 34.03
N PRO A 27 -6.61 7.16 33.87
CA PRO A 27 -5.44 6.52 34.46
C PRO A 27 -5.51 6.36 36.00
N SER A 28 -6.36 7.14 36.67
CA SER A 28 -6.61 7.06 38.11
C SER A 28 -7.29 5.77 38.58
N ASP A 29 -7.90 4.99 37.67
CA ASP A 29 -8.76 3.86 38.02
C ASP A 29 -8.06 2.49 38.00
N VAL A 30 -6.73 2.45 37.82
CA VAL A 30 -5.97 1.20 37.67
C VAL A 30 -5.37 0.76 39.01
N GLN A 31 -6.03 -0.20 39.69
CA GLN A 31 -5.62 -0.70 41.01
C GLN A 31 -4.34 -1.58 40.99
N SER A 32 -3.95 -2.12 39.83
CA SER A 32 -2.74 -2.94 39.67
C SER A 32 -2.20 -2.85 38.25
N VAL A 33 -1.09 -2.14 38.06
CA VAL A 33 -0.40 -1.97 36.78
C VAL A 33 0.76 -2.97 36.69
N MET A 34 0.72 -3.89 35.73
CA MET A 34 1.84 -4.82 35.47
C MET A 34 3.07 -4.08 34.97
N SER A 35 4.27 -4.55 35.31
CA SER A 35 5.53 -4.03 34.76
C SER A 35 5.67 -4.31 33.26
N ILE A 36 6.51 -3.53 32.58
CA ILE A 36 6.79 -3.71 31.15
C ILE A 36 7.37 -5.11 30.89
N VAL A 37 8.28 -5.58 31.74
CA VAL A 37 8.89 -6.92 31.64
C VAL A 37 7.85 -8.03 31.82
N GLU A 38 6.94 -7.88 32.78
CA GLU A 38 5.85 -8.84 32.99
C GLU A 38 4.90 -8.87 31.79
N MET A 39 4.56 -7.73 31.20
CA MET A 39 3.71 -7.69 30.00
C MET A 39 4.40 -8.31 28.80
N ALA A 40 5.66 -7.94 28.52
CA ALA A 40 6.43 -8.43 27.39
C ALA A 40 6.63 -9.95 27.44
N SER A 41 6.92 -10.52 28.62
CA SER A 41 7.13 -11.97 28.75
C SER A 41 5.91 -12.80 28.33
N LEU A 42 4.69 -12.26 28.42
CA LEU A 42 3.46 -12.95 27.98
C LEU A 42 3.36 -13.12 26.46
N PHE A 43 4.14 -12.36 25.69
CA PHE A 43 4.15 -12.39 24.22
C PHE A 43 5.25 -13.31 23.65
N GLN A 44 6.04 -13.95 24.51
CA GLN A 44 6.91 -15.07 24.16
C GLN A 44 6.08 -16.35 23.94
N ASP A 45 6.53 -17.23 23.05
CA ASP A 45 5.75 -18.40 22.59
C ASP A 45 5.29 -19.30 23.74
N GLU A 46 6.16 -19.51 24.74
CA GLU A 46 5.89 -20.33 25.93
C GLU A 46 4.75 -19.78 26.81
N ASN A 47 4.47 -18.48 26.74
CA ASN A 47 3.52 -17.81 27.63
C ASN A 47 2.21 -17.39 26.94
N LEU A 48 2.10 -17.52 25.62
CA LEU A 48 0.92 -17.08 24.85
C LEU A 48 -0.41 -17.65 25.34
N ARG A 49 -0.41 -18.88 25.90
CA ARG A 49 -1.64 -19.47 26.47
C ARG A 49 -2.24 -18.62 27.59
N GLN A 50 -1.41 -17.86 28.32
CA GLN A 50 -1.87 -16.97 29.38
C GLN A 50 -2.69 -15.79 28.82
N LEU A 51 -2.43 -15.37 27.58
CA LEU A 51 -3.22 -14.32 26.91
C LEU A 51 -4.63 -14.80 26.52
N LEU A 52 -4.92 -16.10 26.58
CA LEU A 52 -6.27 -16.62 26.38
C LEU A 52 -7.14 -16.53 27.65
N ASN A 53 -6.55 -16.16 28.79
CA ASN A 53 -7.30 -15.84 30.00
C ASN A 53 -7.82 -14.40 29.92
N GLY A 54 -9.15 -14.24 29.87
CA GLY A 54 -9.78 -12.94 29.68
C GLY A 54 -9.45 -11.88 30.75
N ASP A 55 -9.30 -12.28 32.02
CA ASP A 55 -8.97 -11.33 33.10
C ASP A 55 -7.51 -10.89 33.02
N LYS A 56 -6.60 -11.84 32.74
CA LYS A 56 -5.18 -11.54 32.53
C LYS A 56 -5.01 -10.62 31.32
N LEU A 57 -5.67 -10.93 30.20
CA LEU A 57 -5.60 -10.13 28.98
C LEU A 57 -6.12 -8.70 29.20
N LYS A 58 -7.25 -8.53 29.91
CA LYS A 58 -7.76 -7.21 30.31
C LYS A 58 -6.75 -6.44 31.17
N GLN A 59 -6.09 -7.13 32.09
CA GLN A 59 -5.04 -6.53 32.92
C GLN A 59 -3.85 -6.06 32.07
N VAL A 60 -3.43 -6.85 31.06
CA VAL A 60 -2.34 -6.47 30.14
C VAL A 60 -2.72 -5.25 29.34
N ILE A 61 -3.89 -5.25 28.70
CA ILE A 61 -4.35 -4.11 27.88
C ILE A 61 -4.44 -2.84 28.71
N THR A 62 -5.04 -2.93 29.91
CA THR A 62 -5.18 -1.78 30.81
C THR A 62 -3.81 -1.26 31.27
N SER A 63 -2.89 -2.17 31.61
CA SER A 63 -1.52 -1.81 32.01
C SER A 63 -0.74 -1.18 30.86
N PHE A 64 -0.88 -1.70 29.64
CA PHE A 64 -0.23 -1.14 28.46
C PHE A 64 -0.73 0.28 28.18
N ARG A 65 -2.05 0.49 28.14
CA ARG A 65 -2.64 1.82 27.92
C ARG A 65 -2.21 2.82 29.01
N TYR A 66 -2.20 2.39 30.28
CA TYR A 66 -1.71 3.22 31.38
C TYR A 66 -0.26 3.64 31.15
N ARG A 67 0.64 2.69 30.85
CA ARG A 67 2.07 2.97 30.69
C ARG A 67 2.37 3.78 29.41
N ALA A 68 1.64 3.55 28.33
CA ALA A 68 1.72 4.37 27.13
C ALA A 68 1.30 5.82 27.41
N ASN A 69 0.17 6.02 28.11
CA ASN A 69 -0.30 7.36 28.50
C ASN A 69 0.62 8.06 29.52
N SER A 70 1.31 7.27 30.36
CA SER A 70 2.33 7.76 31.30
C SER A 70 3.71 7.92 30.63
N ASN A 71 3.81 7.78 29.31
CA ASN A 71 5.04 7.94 28.53
C ASN A 71 6.18 6.98 28.92
N GLU A 72 5.85 5.83 29.51
CA GLU A 72 6.80 4.78 29.90
C GLU A 72 7.02 3.76 28.78
N ILE A 73 6.04 3.61 27.88
CA ILE A 73 6.16 2.81 26.65
C ILE A 73 6.17 3.76 25.47
N LEU A 74 7.29 3.80 24.76
CA LEU A 74 7.44 4.51 23.49
C LEU A 74 7.09 3.58 22.34
N LEU A 75 6.28 4.05 21.40
CA LEU A 75 5.84 3.28 20.23
C LEU A 75 6.70 3.54 19.00
N GLY A 76 7.63 4.47 19.12
CA GLY A 76 8.63 4.89 18.18
C GLY A 76 9.46 5.93 18.93
N GLY A 77 10.49 6.46 18.29
CA GLY A 77 11.23 7.56 18.90
C GLY A 77 12.14 7.19 20.07
N SER A 78 12.87 8.21 20.48
CA SER A 78 13.61 8.24 21.75
C SER A 78 12.89 9.07 22.83
N VAL A 79 11.80 9.76 22.46
CA VAL A 79 10.97 10.56 23.35
C VAL A 79 9.48 10.24 23.14
N PRO A 80 8.61 10.57 24.11
CA PRO A 80 7.17 10.38 23.96
C PRO A 80 6.58 11.27 22.87
N PRO A 81 5.50 10.84 22.21
CA PRO A 81 4.91 11.61 21.12
C PRO A 81 4.40 12.96 21.63
N SER A 82 4.76 14.02 20.90
CA SER A 82 4.48 15.42 21.25
C SER A 82 3.13 15.92 20.71
N CYS A 83 2.55 15.24 19.72
CA CYS A 83 1.26 15.60 19.12
C CYS A 83 0.43 14.36 18.72
N ASP A 84 -0.81 14.60 18.27
CA ASP A 84 -1.71 13.52 17.83
C ASP A 84 -1.19 12.83 16.55
N GLU A 85 -0.50 13.57 15.67
CA GLU A 85 0.02 13.08 14.40
C GLU A 85 1.22 12.14 14.57
N THR A 86 2.02 12.31 15.63
CA THR A 86 3.08 11.36 16.01
C THR A 86 2.61 10.34 17.06
N ASN A 87 1.35 10.40 17.50
CA ASN A 87 0.78 9.44 18.44
C ASN A 87 -0.22 8.50 17.78
N ILE A 88 0.30 7.38 17.28
CA ILE A 88 -0.46 6.32 16.61
C ILE A 88 -1.51 5.59 17.48
N LEU A 89 -1.57 5.82 18.80
CA LEU A 89 -2.63 5.28 19.68
C LEU A 89 -3.77 6.25 19.95
N THR A 90 -3.71 7.51 19.48
CA THR A 90 -4.74 8.50 19.84
C THR A 90 -6.11 8.19 19.24
N HIS A 91 -6.18 7.29 18.26
CA HIS A 91 -7.39 6.97 17.49
C HIS A 91 -8.00 8.20 16.78
N ARG A 92 -7.17 9.20 16.43
CA ARG A 92 -7.64 10.50 15.91
C ARG A 92 -7.24 10.80 14.47
N TYR A 93 -6.43 9.95 13.85
CA TYR A 93 -6.00 10.20 12.48
C TYR A 93 -7.19 10.16 11.51
N ASP A 94 -7.50 11.30 10.90
CA ASP A 94 -8.50 11.46 9.86
C ASP A 94 -7.92 12.39 8.78
N PRO A 95 -7.60 11.86 7.58
CA PRO A 95 -7.01 12.64 6.49
C PRO A 95 -8.05 13.53 5.78
N ARG A 96 -9.35 13.34 6.05
CA ARG A 96 -10.40 14.07 5.35
C ARG A 96 -10.38 15.52 5.79
N THR A 97 -10.07 16.40 4.84
CA THR A 97 -10.09 17.84 5.04
C THR A 97 -11.29 18.44 4.35
N ASP A 98 -12.02 19.33 5.04
CA ASP A 98 -13.09 20.13 4.43
C ASP A 98 -12.45 21.11 3.43
N CYS A 99 -12.32 20.65 2.19
CA CYS A 99 -11.65 21.34 1.10
C CYS A 99 -12.53 21.33 -0.15
N SER A 100 -12.59 22.44 -0.87
CA SER A 100 -13.27 22.50 -2.17
C SER A 100 -12.56 21.70 -3.28
N CYS A 101 -11.38 21.13 -2.98
CA CYS A 101 -10.48 20.40 -3.90
C CYS A 101 -10.13 21.13 -5.20
N ASN A 102 -10.54 22.39 -5.37
CA ASN A 102 -10.24 23.21 -6.54
C ASN A 102 -8.75 23.53 -6.64
N GLY A 103 -8.02 23.44 -5.53
CA GLY A 103 -6.57 23.46 -5.53
C GLY A 103 -5.91 24.70 -6.15
N PHE A 104 -4.61 24.58 -6.40
CA PHE A 104 -3.80 25.59 -7.08
C PHE A 104 -3.37 25.05 -8.44
N TYR A 105 -4.11 25.41 -9.48
CA TYR A 105 -3.83 25.00 -10.85
C TYR A 105 -4.21 26.15 -11.83
N PRO A 106 -3.43 26.42 -12.89
CA PRO A 106 -2.11 25.84 -13.16
C PRO A 106 -1.07 26.32 -12.14
N VAL A 107 -0.10 25.46 -11.82
CA VAL A 107 1.05 25.84 -10.99
C VAL A 107 2.10 26.49 -11.91
N PRO A 108 2.57 27.72 -11.61
CA PRO A 108 3.58 28.38 -12.44
C PRO A 108 4.88 27.57 -12.54
N ASN A 109 5.56 27.64 -13.69
CA ASN A 109 6.87 27.02 -13.87
C ASN A 109 7.89 27.64 -12.90
N GLY A 110 8.71 26.79 -12.28
CA GLY A 110 9.68 27.21 -11.26
C GLY A 110 9.06 27.65 -9.93
N ALA A 111 7.78 27.34 -9.69
CA ALA A 111 7.15 27.61 -8.39
C ALA A 111 7.83 26.84 -7.25
N THR A 112 7.87 27.47 -6.09
CA THR A 112 8.29 26.89 -4.81
C THR A 112 7.08 26.46 -3.98
N VAL A 113 7.29 25.59 -2.99
CA VAL A 113 6.23 25.16 -2.06
C VAL A 113 5.63 26.38 -1.35
N GLU A 114 6.46 27.33 -0.93
CA GLU A 114 6.06 28.55 -0.24
C GLU A 114 5.17 29.44 -1.11
N GLN A 115 5.50 29.59 -2.39
CA GLN A 115 4.67 30.35 -3.34
C GLN A 115 3.31 29.69 -3.54
N VAL A 116 3.26 28.35 -3.66
CA VAL A 116 1.99 27.63 -3.75
C VAL A 116 1.16 27.83 -2.49
N LEU A 117 1.75 27.76 -1.30
CA LEU A 117 1.03 27.97 -0.03
C LEU A 117 0.49 29.39 0.14
N GLN A 118 1.24 30.40 -0.32
CA GLN A 118 0.81 31.80 -0.25
C GLN A 118 -0.35 32.11 -1.20
N GLN A 119 -0.47 31.37 -2.30
CA GLN A 119 -1.46 31.64 -3.36
C GLN A 119 -2.64 30.64 -3.38
N SER A 120 -2.48 29.49 -2.73
CA SER A 120 -3.49 28.44 -2.66
C SER A 120 -4.41 28.64 -1.47
N ASP A 121 -5.71 28.54 -1.69
CA ASP A 121 -6.71 28.41 -0.62
C ASP A 121 -7.02 26.95 -0.26
N CYS A 122 -6.25 26.01 -0.80
CA CYS A 122 -6.47 24.59 -0.55
C CYS A 122 -6.03 24.18 0.85
N ARG A 123 -7.01 23.92 1.72
CA ARG A 123 -6.78 23.48 3.10
C ARG A 123 -6.05 22.14 3.19
N ALA A 124 -6.28 21.21 2.26
CA ALA A 124 -5.55 19.94 2.17
C ALA A 124 -4.03 20.15 2.05
N VAL A 125 -3.60 21.03 1.14
CA VAL A 125 -2.18 21.38 0.94
C VAL A 125 -1.59 22.06 2.17
N LYS A 126 -2.29 23.06 2.71
CA LYS A 126 -1.84 23.77 3.91
C LYS A 126 -1.67 22.81 5.08
N ARG A 127 -2.66 21.95 5.30
CA ARG A 127 -2.64 20.93 6.36
C ARG A 127 -1.50 19.95 6.19
N MET A 128 -1.28 19.41 4.97
CA MET A 128 -0.15 18.51 4.71
C MET A 128 1.18 19.18 5.05
N VAL A 129 1.44 20.40 4.56
CA VAL A 129 2.73 21.08 4.80
C VAL A 129 2.91 21.47 6.26
N GLU A 130 1.85 21.94 6.93
CA GLU A 130 1.85 22.23 8.36
C GLU A 130 2.20 20.98 9.18
N ILE A 131 1.54 19.86 8.90
CA ILE A 131 1.80 18.60 9.61
C ILE A 131 3.17 18.03 9.25
N ALA A 132 3.63 18.14 8.01
CA ALA A 132 4.98 17.72 7.64
C ALA A 132 6.04 18.50 8.42
N SER A 133 5.84 19.80 8.59
CA SER A 133 6.74 20.65 9.39
C SER A 133 6.74 20.21 10.85
N LEU A 134 5.56 20.00 11.44
CA LEU A 134 5.41 19.53 12.81
C LEU A 134 6.07 18.15 13.04
N VAL A 135 5.83 17.19 12.16
CA VAL A 135 6.40 15.82 12.26
C VAL A 135 7.91 15.83 12.07
N ASN A 136 8.44 16.69 11.20
CA ASN A 136 9.88 16.84 10.99
C ASN A 136 10.57 17.55 12.17
N GLU A 137 9.95 18.58 12.76
CA GLU A 137 10.46 19.27 13.95
C GLU A 137 10.55 18.33 15.17
N ASN A 138 9.68 17.32 15.22
CA ASN A 138 9.62 16.33 16.28
C ASN A 138 10.12 14.95 15.83
N GLU A 139 11.19 14.88 15.03
CA GLU A 139 11.74 13.61 14.53
C GLU A 139 12.06 12.61 15.64
N ASN A 140 12.44 13.09 16.82
CA ASN A 140 12.71 12.25 17.98
C ASN A 140 11.49 11.44 18.47
N ASP A 141 10.26 11.79 18.09
CA ASP A 141 9.03 11.07 18.43
C ASP A 141 8.91 9.73 17.68
N TRP A 142 9.60 9.57 16.55
CA TRP A 142 9.42 8.43 15.65
C TRP A 142 10.71 7.75 15.20
N ASN A 143 11.85 8.16 15.76
CA ASN A 143 13.18 7.54 15.65
C ASN A 143 13.65 7.49 14.20
N PRO A 144 14.18 8.60 13.64
CA PRO A 144 14.63 8.64 12.26
C PRO A 144 15.72 7.60 12.07
N SER A 145 15.39 6.57 11.31
CA SER A 145 16.37 5.56 10.91
C SER A 145 17.09 6.04 9.64
N GLN A 146 18.10 5.29 9.20
CA GLN A 146 18.68 5.56 7.88
C GLN A 146 17.65 5.37 6.75
N MET A 147 16.58 4.61 6.98
CA MET A 147 15.59 4.27 5.97
C MET A 147 14.55 5.39 5.81
N PHE A 148 13.93 5.87 6.89
CA PHE A 148 12.95 6.96 6.82
C PHE A 148 13.48 8.18 7.57
N THR A 149 13.63 9.30 6.86
CA THR A 149 14.23 10.53 7.39
C THR A 149 13.30 11.72 7.18
N ALA A 150 13.53 12.80 7.94
CA ALA A 150 12.80 14.06 7.76
C ALA A 150 12.98 14.65 6.35
N ASP A 151 14.16 14.48 5.76
CA ASP A 151 14.44 14.90 4.39
C ASP A 151 13.59 14.11 3.38
N ASN A 152 13.40 12.79 3.59
CA ASN A 152 12.51 12.01 2.73
C ASN A 152 11.07 12.53 2.78
N LEU A 153 10.55 12.88 3.96
CA LEU A 153 9.21 13.46 4.08
C LEU A 153 9.14 14.85 3.43
N ARG A 154 10.16 15.69 3.61
CA ARG A 154 10.23 17.02 3.00
C ARG A 154 10.22 16.93 1.46
N ASP A 155 11.02 16.03 0.90
CA ASP A 155 11.12 15.82 -0.55
C ASP A 155 9.80 15.26 -1.11
N ALA A 156 9.17 14.32 -0.40
CA ALA A 156 7.86 13.78 -0.77
C ALA A 156 6.77 14.87 -0.82
N VAL A 157 6.71 15.71 0.21
CA VAL A 157 5.77 16.83 0.29
C VAL A 157 6.03 17.85 -0.82
N ALA A 158 7.30 18.20 -1.06
CA ALA A 158 7.66 19.12 -2.13
C ALA A 158 7.24 18.59 -3.50
N GLU A 159 7.47 17.30 -3.78
CA GLU A 159 7.06 16.68 -5.04
C GLU A 159 5.53 16.71 -5.19
N TYR A 160 4.76 16.39 -4.15
CA TYR A 160 3.29 16.46 -4.24
C TYR A 160 2.77 17.86 -4.50
N VAL A 161 3.26 18.86 -3.78
CA VAL A 161 2.80 20.24 -3.94
C VAL A 161 3.10 20.74 -5.35
N LEU A 162 4.20 20.28 -5.95
CA LEU A 162 4.73 20.80 -7.20
C LEU A 162 4.47 19.90 -8.41
N CYS A 163 3.88 18.71 -8.24
CA CYS A 163 3.60 17.75 -9.32
C CYS A 163 2.69 18.31 -10.43
N ASN A 164 1.95 19.40 -10.16
CA ASN A 164 1.10 20.08 -11.13
C ASN A 164 1.81 21.22 -11.90
N SER A 165 3.10 21.46 -11.66
CA SER A 165 3.90 22.43 -12.44
C SER A 165 4.51 21.77 -13.69
N GLU A 166 5.11 22.57 -14.57
CA GLU A 166 5.83 22.09 -15.77
C GLU A 166 5.01 21.11 -16.62
N GLU A 167 3.71 21.41 -16.78
CA GLU A 167 2.82 20.63 -17.62
C GLU A 167 3.39 20.50 -19.04
N GLN A 168 3.44 19.26 -19.52
CA GLN A 168 3.97 18.96 -20.83
C GLN A 168 2.87 19.07 -21.88
N PRO A 169 3.24 19.40 -23.13
CA PRO A 169 2.33 19.23 -24.25
C PRO A 169 1.78 17.80 -24.30
N ARG A 170 0.59 17.65 -24.89
CA ARG A 170 0.03 16.32 -25.15
C ARG A 170 1.04 15.48 -25.94
N PRO A 171 1.25 14.22 -25.55
CA PRO A 171 2.27 13.40 -26.17
C PRO A 171 1.89 13.08 -27.62
N GLU A 172 2.91 12.93 -28.45
CA GLU A 172 2.74 12.36 -29.78
C GLU A 172 2.49 10.85 -29.68
N THR A 173 2.00 10.24 -30.76
CA THR A 173 1.84 8.79 -30.85
C THR A 173 2.36 8.29 -32.19
N CYS A 174 2.54 6.98 -32.34
CA CYS A 174 2.87 6.39 -33.65
C CYS A 174 1.73 6.57 -34.69
N ARG A 175 0.57 7.11 -34.29
CA ARG A 175 -0.57 7.46 -35.15
C ARG A 175 -0.79 8.98 -35.28
N GLY A 176 0.14 9.80 -34.80
CA GLY A 176 -0.01 11.26 -34.72
C GLY A 176 -0.95 11.70 -33.59
N PHE A 177 -1.60 12.85 -33.75
CA PHE A 177 -2.53 13.39 -32.76
C PHE A 177 -3.82 12.56 -32.68
N MET A 178 -4.24 12.19 -31.46
CA MET A 178 -5.43 11.37 -31.23
C MET A 178 -6.37 12.01 -30.21
N SER A 179 -7.53 12.50 -30.66
CA SER A 179 -8.57 13.06 -29.79
C SER A 179 -9.14 12.03 -28.80
N SER A 180 -9.05 10.74 -29.09
CA SER A 180 -9.48 9.68 -28.15
C SER A 180 -8.66 9.66 -26.86
N LEU A 181 -7.44 10.21 -26.87
CA LEU A 181 -6.61 10.32 -25.66
C LEU A 181 -7.11 11.38 -24.68
N GLU A 182 -8.09 12.20 -25.09
CA GLU A 182 -8.74 13.18 -24.23
C GLU A 182 -9.81 12.57 -23.32
N ASN A 183 -10.31 11.37 -23.64
CA ASN A 183 -11.38 10.72 -22.91
C ASN A 183 -11.07 9.24 -22.69
N ILE A 184 -10.05 8.97 -21.88
CA ILE A 184 -9.71 7.62 -21.46
C ILE A 184 -10.74 7.13 -20.44
N GLN A 185 -11.30 5.96 -20.72
CA GLN A 185 -12.31 5.31 -19.88
C GLN A 185 -11.73 4.09 -19.18
N ALA A 186 -12.19 3.78 -17.98
CA ALA A 186 -11.71 2.68 -17.16
C ALA A 186 -12.88 2.07 -16.36
N PRO A 187 -12.72 0.86 -15.80
CA PRO A 187 -13.73 0.28 -14.92
C PRO A 187 -13.81 1.03 -13.58
N ASP A 188 -14.91 0.81 -12.86
CA ASP A 188 -15.10 1.29 -11.48
C ASP A 188 -14.12 0.56 -10.54
N ARG A 189 -13.42 1.29 -9.66
CA ARG A 189 -12.51 0.67 -8.67
C ARG A 189 -13.25 -0.03 -7.53
N ARG A 190 -14.56 0.17 -7.37
CA ARG A 190 -15.37 -0.49 -6.34
C ARG A 190 -15.58 -1.97 -6.65
N PRO A 191 -15.74 -2.83 -5.62
CA PRO A 191 -16.08 -4.24 -5.83
C PRO A 191 -17.30 -4.44 -6.75
N SER A 192 -17.21 -5.42 -7.64
CA SER A 192 -18.23 -5.74 -8.64
C SER A 192 -18.79 -7.14 -8.40
N THR A 193 -20.11 -7.27 -8.32
CA THR A 193 -20.78 -8.56 -8.13
C THR A 193 -20.59 -9.55 -9.28
N THR A 194 -20.08 -9.10 -10.44
CA THR A 194 -19.84 -9.97 -11.60
C THR A 194 -18.46 -10.64 -11.59
N CYS A 195 -17.48 -10.02 -10.91
CA CYS A 195 -16.08 -10.43 -10.94
C CYS A 195 -15.50 -10.74 -9.56
N ASP A 196 -16.12 -10.20 -8.50
CA ASP A 196 -15.70 -10.38 -7.11
C ASP A 196 -16.57 -11.41 -6.39
N THR A 197 -15.97 -12.10 -5.41
CA THR A 197 -16.70 -13.00 -4.51
C THR A 197 -17.77 -12.22 -3.75
N GLU A 198 -18.93 -12.85 -3.54
CA GLU A 198 -20.00 -12.29 -2.71
C GLU A 198 -19.48 -11.97 -1.30
N LEU A 199 -19.81 -10.79 -0.78
CA LEU A 199 -19.18 -10.24 0.43
C LEU A 199 -19.29 -11.17 1.64
N SER A 200 -20.43 -11.85 1.82
CA SER A 200 -20.60 -12.75 2.96
C SER A 200 -19.66 -13.95 2.92
N VAL A 201 -19.37 -14.49 1.73
CA VAL A 201 -18.36 -15.54 1.53
C VAL A 201 -16.96 -14.96 1.65
N TYR A 202 -16.70 -13.82 1.01
CA TYR A 202 -15.40 -13.17 1.00
C TYR A 202 -14.89 -12.86 2.43
N HIS A 203 -15.75 -12.31 3.30
CA HIS A 203 -15.37 -12.02 4.69
C HIS A 203 -15.19 -13.26 5.57
N GLN A 204 -15.67 -14.44 5.15
CA GLN A 204 -15.35 -15.70 5.80
C GLN A 204 -13.96 -16.20 5.39
N LEU A 205 -13.58 -16.02 4.13
CA LEU A 205 -12.26 -16.40 3.61
C LEU A 205 -11.16 -15.48 4.16
N TYR A 206 -11.45 -14.17 4.20
CA TYR A 206 -10.51 -13.12 4.54
C TYR A 206 -11.08 -12.22 5.65
N PRO A 207 -11.16 -12.72 6.89
CA PRO A 207 -11.81 -11.99 7.97
C PRO A 207 -10.98 -10.76 8.39
N THR A 208 -11.64 -9.60 8.43
CA THR A 208 -11.19 -8.37 9.07
C THR A 208 -12.33 -7.77 9.92
N ASN A 209 -12.00 -6.89 10.86
CA ASN A 209 -12.98 -6.30 11.77
C ASN A 209 -13.87 -5.26 11.08
N GLU A 210 -13.30 -4.50 10.15
CA GLU A 210 -13.99 -3.44 9.41
C GLU A 210 -14.88 -3.95 8.28
N GLN A 211 -14.65 -5.18 7.79
CA GLN A 211 -15.40 -5.81 6.68
C GLN A 211 -15.53 -4.90 5.43
N ILE A 212 -14.48 -4.17 5.09
CA ILE A 212 -14.39 -3.40 3.84
C ILE A 212 -13.45 -4.13 2.88
N LYS A 213 -13.99 -4.64 1.77
CA LYS A 213 -13.23 -5.47 0.83
C LYS A 213 -11.94 -4.82 0.31
N LEU A 214 -11.96 -3.54 -0.07
CA LEU A 214 -10.75 -2.85 -0.57
C LEU A 214 -9.60 -2.89 0.46
N LEU A 215 -9.94 -2.71 1.74
CA LEU A 215 -8.98 -2.76 2.83
C LEU A 215 -8.54 -4.20 3.13
N THR A 216 -9.46 -5.14 3.06
CA THR A 216 -9.15 -6.57 3.17
C THR A 216 -8.21 -7.02 2.05
N ASP A 217 -8.42 -6.58 0.81
CA ASP A 217 -7.59 -6.92 -0.35
C ASP A 217 -6.14 -6.45 -0.12
N ALA A 218 -5.93 -5.19 0.30
CA ALA A 218 -4.60 -4.68 0.63
C ALA A 218 -3.93 -5.46 1.78
N LYS A 219 -4.68 -5.85 2.81
CA LYS A 219 -4.14 -6.66 3.92
C LYS A 219 -3.78 -8.08 3.49
N TYR A 220 -4.69 -8.80 2.85
CA TYR A 220 -4.54 -10.24 2.59
C TYR A 220 -3.74 -10.55 1.32
N PHE A 221 -3.82 -9.69 0.31
CA PHE A 221 -3.19 -9.93 -0.98
C PHE A 221 -1.84 -9.24 -1.12
N PHE A 222 -1.52 -8.25 -0.27
CA PHE A 222 -0.18 -7.67 -0.15
C PHE A 222 0.49 -8.03 1.19
N ALA A 223 0.12 -7.38 2.29
CA ALA A 223 0.91 -7.41 3.52
C ALA A 223 1.01 -8.81 4.15
N ILE A 224 -0.12 -9.48 4.38
CA ILE A 224 -0.16 -10.86 4.91
C ILE A 224 0.42 -11.84 3.88
N ALA A 225 0.19 -11.60 2.58
CA ALA A 225 0.77 -12.44 1.53
C ALA A 225 2.30 -12.48 1.61
N CYS A 226 2.95 -11.38 2.02
CA CYS A 226 4.40 -11.35 2.20
C CYS A 226 4.91 -12.21 3.37
N GLY A 227 4.04 -12.66 4.29
CA GLY A 227 4.42 -13.52 5.41
C GLY A 227 3.71 -14.88 5.45
N ALA A 228 2.69 -15.11 4.62
CA ALA A 228 1.86 -16.30 4.71
C ALA A 228 2.67 -17.59 4.50
N GLY A 229 2.44 -18.57 5.38
CA GLY A 229 3.22 -19.80 5.46
C GLY A 229 4.59 -19.65 6.15
N LEU A 230 5.21 -18.47 6.12
CA LEU A 230 6.56 -18.24 6.65
C LEU A 230 6.57 -17.73 8.09
N ILE A 231 5.56 -16.95 8.48
CA ILE A 231 5.36 -16.49 9.85
C ILE A 231 4.01 -16.94 10.40
N ASP A 232 3.86 -16.82 11.71
CA ASP A 232 2.58 -16.94 12.36
C ASP A 232 1.54 -15.95 11.77
N GLU A 233 0.35 -16.45 11.47
CA GLU A 233 -0.73 -15.62 10.89
C GLU A 233 -1.17 -14.49 11.83
N GLY A 234 -1.05 -14.66 13.15
CA GLY A 234 -1.31 -13.60 14.13
C GLY A 234 -0.32 -12.45 14.02
N LEU A 235 0.97 -12.72 13.80
CA LEU A 235 1.97 -11.69 13.54
C LEU A 235 1.76 -11.01 12.19
N ALA A 236 1.50 -11.80 11.14
CA ALA A 236 1.24 -11.27 9.81
C ALA A 236 0.05 -10.30 9.81
N LYS A 237 -1.01 -10.67 10.53
CA LYS A 237 -2.19 -9.83 10.74
C LYS A 237 -1.88 -8.59 11.57
N ALA A 238 -1.14 -8.72 12.66
CA ALA A 238 -0.75 -7.58 13.48
C ALA A 238 0.02 -6.53 12.66
N VAL A 239 0.97 -6.96 11.82
CA VAL A 239 1.71 -6.06 10.91
C VAL A 239 0.75 -5.41 9.91
N ALA A 240 -0.09 -6.18 9.24
CA ALA A 240 -1.03 -5.65 8.25
C ALA A 240 -2.07 -4.68 8.86
N GLU A 241 -2.59 -4.97 10.04
CA GLU A 241 -3.59 -4.14 10.71
C GLU A 241 -2.97 -2.92 11.39
N SER A 242 -1.71 -2.98 11.85
CA SER A 242 -1.01 -1.80 12.36
C SER A 242 -0.77 -0.73 11.30
N ALA A 243 -0.79 -1.11 10.02
CA ALA A 243 -0.74 -0.20 8.88
C ALA A 243 -2.12 0.41 8.51
N ASN A 244 -3.16 0.24 9.35
CA ASN A 244 -4.49 0.79 9.06
C ASN A 244 -4.47 2.31 8.80
N ASN A 245 -3.51 3.08 9.34
CA ASN A 245 -3.40 4.50 9.02
C ASN A 245 -3.04 4.76 7.55
N LEU A 246 -2.26 3.90 6.90
CA LEU A 246 -2.02 3.96 5.45
C LEU A 246 -3.33 3.70 4.70
N LEU A 247 -4.06 2.68 5.12
CA LEU A 247 -5.35 2.34 4.52
C LEU A 247 -6.40 3.42 4.71
N ILE A 248 -6.38 4.12 5.85
CA ILE A 248 -7.21 5.31 6.08
C ILE A 248 -6.75 6.42 5.12
N ALA A 249 -5.45 6.65 4.94
CA ALA A 249 -4.94 7.66 4.01
C ALA A 249 -5.36 7.40 2.55
N ASP A 250 -5.36 6.15 2.11
CA ASP A 250 -5.64 5.76 0.72
C ASP A 250 -7.12 5.51 0.43
N TYR A 251 -7.87 5.03 1.44
CA TYR A 251 -9.24 4.56 1.28
C TYR A 251 -10.20 5.11 2.33
N CYS A 252 -9.90 6.28 2.95
CA CYS A 252 -10.81 6.93 3.93
C CYS A 252 -12.25 7.03 3.42
N GLU A 253 -12.37 7.04 2.11
CA GLU A 253 -13.56 7.30 1.36
C GLU A 253 -14.41 6.03 1.16
N ALA A 254 -13.78 4.85 1.20
CA ALA A 254 -14.47 3.57 1.31
C ALA A 254 -15.05 3.34 2.72
N ALA A 255 -14.65 4.14 3.71
CA ALA A 255 -15.03 4.00 5.10
C ALA A 255 -16.08 5.05 5.53
N ASN A 256 -17.20 4.59 6.08
CA ASN A 256 -18.09 5.48 6.83
C ASN A 256 -17.48 5.80 8.22
N LYS A 257 -18.07 6.74 8.96
CA LYS A 257 -17.58 7.14 10.29
C LYS A 257 -17.38 5.99 11.27
N ARG A 258 -18.25 4.96 11.23
CA ARG A 258 -18.13 3.78 12.10
C ARG A 258 -16.97 2.89 11.67
N SER A 259 -16.81 2.64 10.37
CA SER A 259 -15.71 1.84 9.87
C SER A 259 -14.36 2.54 10.04
N LEU A 260 -14.30 3.87 9.90
CA LEU A 260 -13.11 4.66 10.19
C LEU A 260 -12.69 4.51 11.66
N LEU A 261 -13.63 4.65 12.60
CA LEU A 261 -13.35 4.42 14.01
C LEU A 261 -12.85 2.99 14.26
N MET A 262 -13.45 2.00 13.61
CA MET A 262 -13.00 0.62 13.72
C MET A 262 -11.55 0.44 13.22
N LEU A 263 -11.19 1.07 12.09
CA LEU A 263 -9.82 1.03 11.56
C LEU A 263 -8.82 1.66 12.52
N GLN A 264 -9.14 2.82 13.09
CA GLN A 264 -8.32 3.50 14.09
C GLN A 264 -8.12 2.65 15.36
N GLU A 265 -9.19 2.03 15.85
CA GLU A 265 -9.15 1.17 17.04
C GLU A 265 -8.35 -0.11 16.82
N VAL A 266 -8.59 -0.79 15.70
CA VAL A 266 -7.87 -2.02 15.33
C VAL A 266 -6.40 -1.72 15.04
N GLY A 267 -6.10 -0.61 14.37
CA GLY A 267 -4.72 -0.20 14.07
C GLY A 267 -3.91 0.05 15.32
N ALA A 268 -4.45 0.84 16.25
CA ALA A 268 -3.83 1.10 17.55
C ALA A 268 -3.66 -0.18 18.38
N ALA A 269 -4.67 -1.07 18.39
CA ALA A 269 -4.57 -2.36 19.06
C ALA A 269 -3.45 -3.24 18.46
N ALA A 270 -3.33 -3.27 17.14
CA ALA A 270 -2.30 -4.02 16.43
C ALA A 270 -0.90 -3.46 16.68
N VAL A 271 -0.72 -2.13 16.65
CA VAL A 271 0.52 -1.46 17.05
C VAL A 271 0.92 -1.83 18.49
N ALA A 272 -0.03 -1.78 19.43
CA ALA A 272 0.22 -2.13 20.82
C ALA A 272 0.65 -3.60 20.99
N PHE A 273 0.02 -4.52 20.24
CA PHE A 273 0.40 -5.92 20.18
C PHE A 273 1.84 -6.08 19.66
N LEU A 274 2.15 -5.43 18.52
CA LEU A 274 3.49 -5.47 17.93
C LEU A 274 4.54 -4.88 18.86
N LYS A 275 4.22 -3.81 19.60
CA LYS A 275 5.15 -3.22 20.57
C LYS A 275 5.48 -4.21 21.68
N LEU A 276 4.49 -4.94 22.20
CA LEU A 276 4.74 -5.97 23.21
C LEU A 276 5.52 -7.16 22.63
N CYS A 277 5.29 -7.55 21.38
CA CYS A 277 6.14 -8.50 20.67
C CYS A 277 7.58 -7.98 20.51
N ASN A 278 7.76 -6.70 20.20
CA ASN A 278 9.07 -6.07 20.09
C ASN A 278 9.82 -6.10 21.44
N LEU A 279 9.16 -5.66 22.52
CA LEU A 279 9.71 -5.72 23.88
C LEU A 279 10.01 -7.16 24.34
N ALA A 280 9.30 -8.14 23.81
CA ALA A 280 9.53 -9.56 24.07
C ALA A 280 10.69 -10.17 23.25
N GLY A 281 11.25 -9.41 22.30
CA GLY A 281 12.28 -9.88 21.37
C GLY A 281 11.76 -10.72 20.20
N VAL A 282 10.44 -10.75 19.97
CA VAL A 282 9.81 -11.46 18.83
C VAL A 282 9.94 -10.65 17.54
N ILE A 283 9.96 -9.32 17.65
CA ILE A 283 10.16 -8.39 16.53
C ILE A 283 11.36 -7.51 16.87
N SER A 284 12.28 -7.33 15.92
CA SER A 284 13.44 -6.45 16.14
C SER A 284 13.03 -4.99 16.25
N ASP A 285 13.80 -4.20 17.01
CA ASP A 285 13.61 -2.75 17.12
C ASP A 285 13.61 -2.10 15.74
N ARG A 286 14.54 -2.54 14.86
CA ARG A 286 14.66 -2.02 13.51
C ARG A 286 13.39 -2.20 12.66
N HIS A 287 12.76 -3.39 12.69
CA HIS A 287 11.53 -3.62 11.93
C HIS A 287 10.37 -2.79 12.48
N PHE A 288 10.23 -2.77 13.81
CA PHE A 288 9.15 -2.04 14.47
C PHE A 288 9.28 -0.53 14.23
N ASP A 289 10.46 0.05 14.48
CA ASP A 289 10.69 1.48 14.35
C ASP A 289 10.52 1.97 12.91
N ASN A 290 11.04 1.25 11.91
CA ASN A 290 10.86 1.63 10.51
C ASN A 290 9.40 1.54 10.05
N HIS A 291 8.66 0.54 10.54
CA HIS A 291 7.24 0.39 10.23
C HIS A 291 6.41 1.54 10.80
N ILE A 292 6.73 1.95 12.03
CA ILE A 292 6.09 3.10 12.66
C ILE A 292 6.48 4.41 11.98
N ALA A 293 7.75 4.59 11.64
CA ALA A 293 8.23 5.75 10.90
C ALA A 293 7.53 5.90 9.53
N GLN A 294 7.45 4.82 8.73
CA GLN A 294 6.68 4.85 7.47
C GLN A 294 5.23 5.22 7.74
N THR A 295 4.60 4.60 8.74
CA THR A 295 3.18 4.83 9.04
C THR A 295 2.89 6.29 9.34
N MET A 296 3.71 6.94 10.18
CA MET A 296 3.55 8.35 10.49
C MET A 296 3.80 9.24 9.28
N GLN A 297 4.88 9.01 8.53
CA GLN A 297 5.19 9.80 7.34
C GLN A 297 4.12 9.67 6.26
N PHE A 298 3.59 8.46 6.05
CA PHE A 298 2.50 8.22 5.10
C PHE A 298 1.21 8.96 5.53
N SER A 299 0.88 8.96 6.82
CA SER A 299 -0.25 9.72 7.34
C SER A 299 -0.18 11.21 7.02
N VAL A 300 1.03 11.79 6.98
CA VAL A 300 1.21 13.19 6.54
C VAL A 300 0.79 13.37 5.08
N LEU A 301 1.21 12.46 4.20
CA LEU A 301 0.90 12.51 2.76
C LEU A 301 -0.60 12.31 2.49
N GLY A 302 -1.29 11.56 3.35
CA GLY A 302 -2.75 11.34 3.27
C GLY A 302 -3.59 12.61 3.28
N TYR A 303 -3.12 13.72 3.85
CA TYR A 303 -3.86 14.99 3.87
C TYR A 303 -4.00 15.67 2.50
N TYR A 304 -3.26 15.23 1.47
CA TYR A 304 -3.22 15.88 0.14
C TYR A 304 -4.14 15.25 -0.92
N ARG A 305 -4.79 14.12 -0.62
CA ARG A 305 -5.52 13.32 -1.62
C ARG A 305 -6.58 14.15 -2.38
N ASP A 306 -6.61 13.97 -3.70
CA ASP A 306 -7.57 14.57 -4.68
C ASP A 306 -7.48 16.11 -4.89
N HIS A 307 -6.28 16.68 -4.80
CA HIS A 307 -6.05 18.10 -5.10
C HIS A 307 -6.21 18.49 -6.58
N SER A 308 -6.90 19.60 -6.85
CA SER A 308 -7.05 20.28 -8.16
C SER A 308 -7.77 19.49 -9.26
N ARG A 309 -8.32 18.30 -8.97
CA ARG A 309 -8.83 17.37 -9.99
C ARG A 309 -9.80 17.99 -10.98
N SER A 310 -10.78 18.75 -10.48
CA SER A 310 -11.82 19.38 -11.29
C SER A 310 -11.27 20.36 -12.34
N ARG A 311 -10.10 20.96 -12.08
CA ARG A 311 -9.50 22.00 -12.93
C ARG A 311 -8.44 21.48 -13.91
N ARG A 312 -7.93 20.27 -13.67
CA ARG A 312 -6.92 19.65 -14.51
C ARG A 312 -7.46 19.30 -15.91
N PRO A 313 -6.66 19.43 -16.97
CA PRO A 313 -7.07 19.02 -18.30
C PRO A 313 -7.37 17.51 -18.33
N PRO A 314 -8.29 17.07 -19.20
CA PRO A 314 -8.59 15.66 -19.36
C PRO A 314 -7.53 14.97 -20.24
N GLY A 315 -7.44 13.65 -20.10
CA GLY A 315 -6.60 12.81 -20.95
C GLY A 315 -5.17 12.65 -20.45
N VAL A 316 -4.31 12.18 -21.36
CA VAL A 316 -2.91 11.80 -21.07
C VAL A 316 -1.96 12.95 -21.33
N TYR A 317 -1.17 13.32 -20.32
CA TYR A 317 -0.12 14.33 -20.41
C TYR A 317 0.83 14.22 -19.20
N GLY A 318 2.07 14.64 -19.39
CA GLY A 318 3.07 14.69 -18.32
C GLY A 318 3.09 16.01 -17.57
N SER A 319 3.85 16.07 -16.49
CA SER A 319 4.09 17.26 -15.67
C SER A 319 5.44 17.18 -14.94
N ARG A 320 5.70 18.08 -14.00
CA ARG A 320 6.91 18.06 -13.17
C ARG A 320 7.08 16.68 -12.52
N MET A 321 8.25 16.12 -12.79
CA MET A 321 8.79 14.96 -12.08
C MET A 321 10.27 15.26 -11.86
N THR A 322 10.65 15.59 -10.61
CA THR A 322 12.06 15.93 -10.31
C THR A 322 12.92 14.70 -10.01
N GLY A 323 12.25 13.59 -9.74
CA GLY A 323 12.79 12.25 -9.64
C GLY A 323 11.62 11.29 -9.52
N LEU A 324 11.74 10.08 -10.08
CA LEU A 324 10.68 9.08 -10.10
C LEU A 324 10.16 8.70 -8.70
N MET A 325 10.93 8.97 -7.63
CA MET A 325 10.77 8.29 -6.34
C MET A 325 10.54 9.18 -5.12
N SER A 326 10.57 10.51 -5.24
CA SER A 326 10.63 11.39 -4.06
C SER A 326 9.44 11.18 -3.12
N HIS A 327 8.20 11.16 -3.63
CA HIS A 327 7.02 10.83 -2.82
C HIS A 327 6.76 9.33 -2.69
N ARG A 328 6.99 8.56 -3.76
CA ARG A 328 6.71 7.12 -3.80
C ARG A 328 7.56 6.30 -2.83
N TYR A 329 8.72 6.80 -2.42
CA TYR A 329 9.53 6.19 -1.37
C TYR A 329 8.75 5.89 -0.07
N ILE A 330 7.81 6.77 0.27
CA ILE A 330 6.91 6.65 1.42
C ILE A 330 5.55 6.14 0.94
N ASP A 331 4.98 6.79 -0.08
CA ASP A 331 3.59 6.64 -0.51
C ASP A 331 3.23 5.30 -1.17
N VAL A 332 4.21 4.47 -1.51
CA VAL A 332 3.94 3.10 -2.00
C VAL A 332 3.54 2.16 -0.85
N GLY A 333 3.83 2.51 0.40
CA GLY A 333 3.27 1.80 1.57
C GLY A 333 3.74 0.35 1.76
N ILE A 334 4.86 -0.05 1.15
CA ILE A 334 5.26 -1.46 1.08
C ILE A 334 5.99 -2.01 2.31
N TYR A 335 6.29 -1.20 3.33
CA TYR A 335 7.16 -1.66 4.43
C TYR A 335 6.46 -2.70 5.32
N ALA A 336 5.13 -2.67 5.41
CA ALA A 336 4.36 -3.75 6.06
C ALA A 336 4.64 -5.13 5.42
N GLY A 337 4.80 -5.17 4.09
CA GLY A 337 5.21 -6.37 3.36
C GLY A 337 6.66 -6.77 3.68
N VAL A 338 7.57 -5.78 3.75
CA VAL A 338 8.97 -5.99 4.13
C VAL A 338 9.06 -6.62 5.52
N VAL A 339 8.39 -6.06 6.53
CA VAL A 339 8.41 -6.60 7.90
C VAL A 339 7.95 -8.05 7.94
N ASN A 340 6.84 -8.37 7.28
CA ASN A 340 6.32 -9.74 7.25
C ASN A 340 7.28 -10.73 6.57
N ALA A 341 7.83 -10.36 5.40
CA ALA A 341 8.79 -11.20 4.69
C ALA A 341 10.10 -11.36 5.49
N SER A 342 10.60 -10.27 6.07
CA SER A 342 11.81 -10.25 6.89
C SER A 342 11.68 -11.12 8.13
N MET A 343 10.55 -11.05 8.84
CA MET A 343 10.29 -11.91 10.00
C MET A 343 10.23 -13.39 9.61
N GLY A 344 9.66 -13.71 8.44
CA GLY A 344 9.52 -15.10 7.97
C GLY A 344 10.83 -15.72 7.53
N LEU A 345 11.73 -14.91 6.98
CA LEU A 345 13.03 -15.36 6.50
C LEU A 345 14.14 -15.19 7.55
N GLY A 346 13.93 -14.38 8.58
CA GLY A 346 14.97 -13.98 9.53
C GLY A 346 16.02 -13.07 8.90
N GLU A 347 15.67 -12.38 7.81
CA GLU A 347 16.55 -11.51 7.03
C GLU A 347 16.04 -10.07 7.01
N ASP A 348 16.94 -9.10 6.87
CA ASP A 348 16.62 -7.68 6.80
C ASP A 348 17.11 -7.11 5.46
N ILE A 349 16.58 -5.95 5.05
CA ILE A 349 16.98 -5.27 3.82
C ILE A 349 17.75 -3.99 4.11
N THR A 350 18.68 -3.62 3.23
CA THR A 350 19.38 -2.34 3.30
C THR A 350 18.52 -1.21 2.73
N LYS A 351 18.94 0.04 2.91
CA LYS A 351 18.29 1.20 2.29
C LYS A 351 18.32 1.12 0.77
N GLU A 352 19.42 0.64 0.19
CA GLU A 352 19.60 0.49 -1.25
C GLU A 352 18.66 -0.57 -1.82
N GLN A 353 18.48 -1.69 -1.12
CA GLN A 353 17.50 -2.71 -1.48
C GLN A 353 16.07 -2.17 -1.37
N TYR A 354 15.75 -1.43 -0.31
CA TYR A 354 14.44 -0.78 -0.17
C TYR A 354 14.18 0.25 -1.27
N ASN A 355 15.16 1.10 -1.61
CA ASN A 355 15.06 2.03 -2.75
C ASN A 355 14.71 1.32 -4.06
N LEU A 356 15.45 0.25 -4.38
CA LEU A 356 15.24 -0.55 -5.58
C LEU A 356 13.85 -1.22 -5.58
N LEU A 357 13.45 -1.75 -4.42
CA LEU A 357 12.17 -2.40 -4.24
C LEU A 357 11.02 -1.41 -4.42
N THR A 358 11.11 -0.22 -3.81
CA THR A 358 10.07 0.81 -3.94
C THR A 358 9.94 1.29 -5.37
N GLU A 359 11.04 1.42 -6.12
CA GLU A 359 11.00 1.80 -7.54
C GLU A 359 10.30 0.74 -8.40
N ALA A 360 10.65 -0.54 -8.20
CA ALA A 360 10.00 -1.64 -8.90
C ALA A 360 8.49 -1.73 -8.55
N CYS A 361 8.13 -1.69 -7.26
CA CYS A 361 6.74 -1.71 -6.81
C CYS A 361 5.94 -0.51 -7.34
N CYS A 362 6.55 0.68 -7.37
CA CYS A 362 5.94 1.87 -7.94
C CYS A 362 5.57 1.67 -9.41
N TYR A 363 6.50 1.16 -10.23
CA TYR A 363 6.19 0.89 -11.64
C TYR A 363 5.12 -0.17 -11.81
N ILE A 364 5.12 -1.23 -11.02
CA ILE A 364 4.08 -2.28 -11.08
C ILE A 364 2.70 -1.66 -10.85
N GLY A 365 2.52 -0.89 -9.76
CA GLY A 365 1.23 -0.28 -9.43
C GLY A 365 0.83 0.78 -10.47
N ASP A 366 1.71 1.73 -10.76
CA ASP A 366 1.39 2.88 -11.59
C ASP A 366 1.17 2.50 -13.07
N LEU A 367 1.84 1.45 -13.58
CA LEU A 367 1.56 0.92 -14.91
C LEU A 367 0.18 0.28 -14.99
N VAL A 368 -0.15 -0.60 -14.03
CA VAL A 368 -1.44 -1.30 -14.00
C VAL A 368 -2.60 -0.30 -13.94
N ASP A 369 -2.42 0.80 -13.22
CA ASP A 369 -3.44 1.83 -13.05
C ASP A 369 -3.44 2.96 -14.09
N VAL A 370 -2.56 2.96 -15.12
CA VAL A 370 -2.47 4.03 -16.13
C VAL A 370 -3.85 4.50 -16.61
N ARG A 371 -4.72 3.56 -16.96
CA ARG A 371 -6.06 3.88 -17.51
C ARG A 371 -6.99 4.46 -16.45
N SER A 372 -7.03 3.85 -15.26
CA SER A 372 -7.91 4.27 -14.16
C SER A 372 -7.45 5.61 -13.57
N ASP A 373 -6.14 5.80 -13.39
CA ASP A 373 -5.52 7.04 -12.93
C ASP A 373 -5.65 8.16 -13.96
N THR A 374 -5.53 7.89 -15.26
CA THR A 374 -5.80 8.90 -16.30
C THR A 374 -7.25 9.37 -16.24
N MET A 375 -8.20 8.44 -16.17
CA MET A 375 -9.63 8.77 -16.08
C MET A 375 -9.92 9.64 -14.85
N ARG A 376 -9.32 9.31 -13.70
CA ARG A 376 -9.43 10.05 -12.43
C ARG A 376 -8.51 11.28 -12.33
N LYS A 377 -7.65 11.49 -13.32
CA LYS A 377 -6.59 12.52 -13.35
C LYS A 377 -5.63 12.44 -12.15
N VAL A 378 -5.38 11.26 -11.60
CA VAL A 378 -4.51 11.03 -10.43
C VAL A 378 -3.09 11.51 -10.75
N ARG A 379 -2.51 12.29 -9.85
CA ARG A 379 -1.22 12.99 -10.05
C ARG A 379 -0.07 12.29 -9.35
N GLU A 380 -0.41 11.42 -8.43
CA GLU A 380 0.48 10.59 -7.63
C GLU A 380 1.16 9.52 -8.51
N ASN A 381 0.51 9.14 -9.61
CA ASN A 381 1.01 8.21 -10.60
C ASN A 381 2.20 8.81 -11.39
N VAL A 382 3.39 8.26 -11.15
CA VAL A 382 4.66 8.75 -11.71
C VAL A 382 4.81 8.38 -13.18
N VAL A 383 4.21 7.28 -13.62
CA VAL A 383 4.14 6.90 -15.03
C VAL A 383 3.42 8.00 -15.81
N LEU A 384 2.31 8.53 -15.29
CA LEU A 384 1.58 9.63 -15.94
C LEU A 384 2.36 10.95 -15.89
N GLN A 385 2.94 11.32 -14.75
CA GLN A 385 3.66 12.60 -14.64
C GLN A 385 4.94 12.61 -15.49
N GLY A 386 5.58 11.46 -15.67
CA GLY A 386 6.82 11.33 -16.43
C GLY A 386 6.69 11.37 -17.94
N ILE A 387 5.48 11.41 -18.50
CA ILE A 387 5.27 11.33 -19.96
C ILE A 387 5.99 12.48 -20.69
N ARG A 388 6.85 12.12 -21.65
CA ARG A 388 7.55 13.05 -22.55
C ARG A 388 7.56 12.46 -23.96
N GLY A 389 7.48 13.32 -24.98
CA GLY A 389 7.62 12.90 -26.38
C GLY A 389 6.52 11.94 -26.84
N ASN A 390 6.92 10.80 -27.40
CA ASN A 390 6.02 9.80 -27.96
C ASN A 390 5.50 8.84 -26.86
N LEU A 391 4.18 8.77 -26.70
CA LEU A 391 3.55 7.93 -25.67
C LEU A 391 3.81 6.44 -25.87
N CYS A 392 3.87 5.97 -27.12
CA CYS A 392 4.04 4.56 -27.42
C CYS A 392 5.44 4.07 -27.04
N GLU A 393 6.46 4.85 -27.39
CA GLU A 393 7.86 4.60 -27.03
C GLU A 393 8.05 4.71 -25.52
N TYR A 394 7.54 5.77 -24.90
CA TYR A 394 7.64 6.00 -23.46
C TYR A 394 7.05 4.83 -22.64
N LEU A 395 5.82 4.40 -22.93
CA LEU A 395 5.20 3.29 -22.22
C LEU A 395 5.92 1.95 -22.47
N ASP A 396 6.48 1.76 -23.67
CA ASP A 396 7.25 0.56 -23.99
C ASP A 396 8.58 0.50 -23.21
N GLU A 397 9.30 1.62 -23.14
CA GLU A 397 10.51 1.75 -22.34
C GLU A 397 10.25 1.50 -20.85
N LEU A 398 9.11 1.98 -20.33
CA LEU A 398 8.71 1.76 -18.95
C LEU A 398 8.33 0.31 -18.64
N ILE A 399 7.71 -0.42 -19.58
CA ILE A 399 7.53 -1.88 -19.44
C ILE A 399 8.90 -2.52 -19.24
N SER A 400 9.83 -2.30 -20.17
CA SER A 400 11.19 -2.85 -20.07
C SER A 400 11.90 -2.46 -18.77
N CYS A 401 11.73 -1.21 -18.31
CA CYS A 401 12.30 -0.72 -17.06
C CYS A 401 11.71 -1.46 -15.84
N CYS A 402 10.39 -1.57 -15.76
CA CYS A 402 9.68 -2.30 -14.73
C CYS A 402 10.18 -3.76 -14.64
N LEU A 403 10.32 -4.45 -15.77
CA LEU A 403 10.77 -5.84 -15.81
C LEU A 403 12.20 -6.00 -15.30
N ARG A 404 13.13 -5.14 -15.75
CA ARG A 404 14.53 -5.16 -15.30
C ARG A 404 14.66 -4.84 -13.81
N LEU A 405 13.93 -3.84 -13.32
CA LEU A 405 13.96 -3.45 -11.91
C LEU A 405 13.37 -4.53 -11.01
N SER A 406 12.24 -5.12 -11.39
CA SER A 406 11.66 -6.26 -10.67
C SER A 406 12.63 -7.45 -10.64
N ALA A 407 13.25 -7.79 -11.79
CA ALA A 407 14.25 -8.86 -11.85
C ALA A 407 15.46 -8.58 -10.93
N LYS A 408 15.95 -7.33 -10.91
CA LYS A 408 17.05 -6.89 -10.06
C LYS A 408 16.67 -6.94 -8.58
N ALA A 409 15.46 -6.51 -8.22
CA ALA A 409 14.94 -6.56 -6.86
C ALA A 409 14.85 -8.01 -6.37
N ILE A 410 14.23 -8.90 -7.15
CA ILE A 410 14.12 -10.34 -6.84
C ILE A 410 15.50 -10.97 -6.61
N LYS A 411 16.48 -10.66 -7.47
CA LYS A 411 17.86 -11.18 -7.34
C LYS A 411 18.64 -10.57 -6.17
N SER A 412 18.20 -9.43 -5.62
CA SER A 412 18.94 -8.69 -4.58
C SER A 412 18.75 -9.24 -3.17
N SER A 413 17.56 -9.79 -2.85
CA SER A 413 17.32 -10.53 -1.62
C SER A 413 16.01 -11.34 -1.70
N PRO A 414 15.91 -12.47 -0.97
CA PRO A 414 14.65 -13.21 -0.82
C PRO A 414 13.49 -12.37 -0.28
N VAL A 415 13.75 -11.45 0.67
CA VAL A 415 12.75 -10.50 1.17
C VAL A 415 12.20 -9.64 0.03
N SER A 416 13.08 -9.05 -0.79
CA SER A 416 12.67 -8.22 -1.93
C SER A 416 11.86 -9.02 -2.94
N ALA A 417 12.23 -10.27 -3.21
CA ALA A 417 11.47 -11.14 -4.10
C ALA A 417 10.03 -11.33 -3.62
N ILE A 418 9.84 -11.65 -2.34
CA ILE A 418 8.51 -11.84 -1.74
C ILE A 418 7.67 -10.57 -1.83
N VAL A 419 8.26 -9.40 -1.57
CA VAL A 419 7.52 -8.13 -1.63
C VAL A 419 7.13 -7.77 -3.07
N ILE A 420 7.99 -8.02 -4.07
CA ILE A 420 7.63 -7.90 -5.49
C ILE A 420 6.45 -8.80 -5.82
N PHE A 421 6.48 -10.06 -5.39
CA PHE A 421 5.39 -10.98 -5.68
C PHE A 421 4.11 -10.59 -4.96
N GLY A 422 4.20 -10.13 -3.71
CA GLY A 422 3.07 -9.58 -2.96
C GLY A 422 2.44 -8.38 -3.66
N MET A 423 3.26 -7.45 -4.20
CA MET A 423 2.77 -6.30 -4.97
C MET A 423 2.03 -6.75 -6.23
N CYS A 424 2.59 -7.71 -6.99
CA CYS A 424 1.89 -8.28 -8.14
C CYS A 424 0.60 -8.99 -7.73
N ASN A 425 0.61 -9.73 -6.62
CA ASN A 425 -0.54 -10.46 -6.11
C ASN A 425 -1.68 -9.52 -5.73
N TRP A 426 -1.36 -8.42 -5.05
CA TRP A 426 -2.33 -7.38 -4.76
C TRP A 426 -2.86 -6.71 -6.03
N ALA A 427 -1.99 -6.33 -6.97
CA ALA A 427 -2.40 -5.78 -8.26
C ALA A 427 -3.40 -6.70 -9.00
N LEU A 428 -3.12 -8.01 -9.03
CA LEU A 428 -3.96 -8.98 -9.71
C LEU A 428 -5.28 -9.29 -8.97
N MET A 429 -5.20 -9.46 -7.65
CA MET A 429 -6.30 -9.96 -6.82
C MET A 429 -7.20 -8.86 -6.25
N SER A 430 -6.74 -7.61 -6.22
CA SER A 430 -7.50 -6.52 -5.61
C SER A 430 -8.65 -6.04 -6.49
N SER A 431 -9.76 -5.72 -5.85
CA SER A 431 -10.84 -4.97 -6.47
C SER A 431 -10.42 -3.57 -6.90
N GLU A 432 -9.37 -2.98 -6.35
CA GLU A 432 -8.97 -1.61 -6.69
C GLU A 432 -8.41 -1.51 -8.13
N HIS A 433 -7.45 -2.38 -8.46
CA HIS A 433 -6.68 -2.29 -9.71
C HIS A 433 -7.43 -2.89 -10.92
N LYS A 434 -8.45 -3.71 -10.67
CA LYS A 434 -9.37 -4.23 -11.71
C LYS A 434 -8.69 -4.89 -12.91
N VAL A 435 -7.54 -5.55 -12.71
CA VAL A 435 -6.73 -6.15 -13.80
C VAL A 435 -7.57 -7.05 -14.71
N TYR A 436 -8.43 -7.90 -14.15
CA TYR A 436 -9.32 -8.77 -14.94
C TYR A 436 -10.24 -7.96 -15.87
N GLU A 437 -10.96 -6.96 -15.34
CA GLU A 437 -11.86 -6.13 -16.13
C GLU A 437 -11.12 -5.28 -17.15
N VAL A 438 -9.95 -4.74 -16.79
CA VAL A 438 -9.12 -4.00 -17.75
C VAL A 438 -8.70 -4.92 -18.89
N PHE A 439 -8.16 -6.11 -18.57
CA PHE A 439 -7.68 -7.08 -19.56
C PHE A 439 -8.78 -7.57 -20.51
N HIS A 440 -10.03 -7.70 -20.05
CA HIS A 440 -11.16 -8.15 -20.89
C HIS A 440 -11.95 -7.01 -21.54
N GLY A 441 -11.95 -5.83 -20.94
CA GLY A 441 -12.67 -4.66 -21.42
C GLY A 441 -11.96 -3.94 -22.56
N VAL A 442 -10.64 -4.13 -22.69
CA VAL A 442 -9.86 -3.56 -23.80
C VAL A 442 -9.86 -4.45 -25.04
N ARG A 443 -9.95 -3.84 -26.22
CA ARG A 443 -9.87 -4.53 -27.51
C ARG A 443 -8.89 -3.83 -28.44
N GLU A 444 -8.10 -4.60 -29.15
CA GLU A 444 -7.18 -4.09 -30.17
C GLU A 444 -7.97 -3.43 -31.32
N LYS A 445 -7.57 -2.23 -31.69
CA LYS A 445 -8.15 -1.48 -32.82
C LYS A 445 -7.74 -2.13 -34.13
N LYS A 446 -8.72 -2.35 -35.02
CA LYS A 446 -8.50 -3.01 -36.32
C LYS A 446 -7.74 -2.15 -37.34
N ASP A 447 -7.74 -0.84 -37.16
CA ASP A 447 -7.19 0.10 -38.14
C ASP A 447 -5.91 0.72 -37.59
N GLY A 448 -4.79 0.57 -38.30
CA GLY A 448 -3.51 1.23 -38.04
C GLY A 448 -2.32 0.27 -38.01
N VAL A 449 -1.13 0.78 -38.37
CA VAL A 449 0.13 0.03 -38.23
C VAL A 449 0.41 -0.18 -36.74
N ALA A 450 0.68 -1.42 -36.33
CA ALA A 450 1.13 -1.71 -34.97
C ALA A 450 2.53 -1.10 -34.77
N CYS A 451 2.77 -0.37 -33.68
CA CYS A 451 4.15 0.00 -33.38
C CYS A 451 4.97 -1.27 -33.08
N GLU A 452 6.26 -1.25 -33.42
CA GLU A 452 7.19 -2.30 -33.01
C GLU A 452 7.60 -2.04 -31.56
N TYR A 453 7.32 -2.99 -30.67
CA TYR A 453 7.58 -2.87 -29.24
C TYR A 453 8.86 -3.62 -28.87
N VAL A 454 9.84 -2.87 -28.38
CA VAL A 454 11.16 -3.36 -27.98
C VAL A 454 11.04 -4.19 -26.71
N SER A 455 10.14 -3.86 -25.79
CA SER A 455 9.92 -4.62 -24.55
C SER A 455 9.58 -6.10 -24.74
N ALA A 456 9.04 -6.48 -25.89
CA ALA A 456 8.73 -7.87 -26.20
C ALA A 456 9.97 -8.70 -26.60
N SER A 457 11.09 -8.05 -26.93
CA SER A 457 12.26 -8.69 -27.54
C SER A 457 13.63 -8.23 -27.00
N ASP A 458 13.67 -7.23 -26.11
CA ASP A 458 14.92 -6.70 -25.52
C ASP A 458 15.55 -7.59 -24.44
N GLY A 459 14.93 -8.73 -24.14
CA GLY A 459 15.38 -9.69 -23.13
C GLY A 459 15.07 -9.29 -21.69
N SER A 460 14.39 -8.17 -21.43
CA SER A 460 13.99 -7.76 -20.08
C SER A 460 13.07 -8.78 -19.40
N TYR A 461 12.10 -9.33 -20.15
CA TYR A 461 11.25 -10.41 -19.63
C TYR A 461 12.04 -11.70 -19.38
N GLN A 462 13.01 -12.04 -20.24
CA GLN A 462 13.86 -13.20 -20.00
C GLN A 462 14.67 -13.06 -18.71
N GLN A 463 15.19 -11.85 -18.40
CA GLN A 463 15.86 -11.58 -17.13
C GLN A 463 14.94 -11.75 -15.91
N LEU A 464 13.66 -11.38 -16.05
CA LEU A 464 12.63 -11.61 -15.03
C LEU A 464 12.35 -13.11 -14.86
N LEU A 465 12.17 -13.85 -15.95
CA LEU A 465 11.96 -15.31 -15.90
C LEU A 465 13.14 -16.03 -15.26
N GLU A 466 14.38 -15.62 -15.55
CA GLU A 466 15.57 -16.13 -14.88
C GLU A 466 15.58 -15.83 -13.38
N ALA A 467 15.14 -14.63 -12.97
CA ALA A 467 14.99 -14.29 -11.55
C ALA A 467 13.94 -15.17 -10.87
N LEU A 468 12.88 -15.54 -11.60
CA LEU A 468 11.77 -16.36 -11.13
C LEU A 468 12.05 -17.88 -11.22
N ALA A 469 13.14 -18.31 -11.86
CA ALA A 469 13.39 -19.72 -12.16
C ALA A 469 13.57 -20.58 -10.89
N GLY A 470 13.99 -19.97 -9.78
CA GLY A 470 14.13 -20.64 -8.48
C GLY A 470 12.82 -20.86 -7.72
N TYR A 471 11.70 -20.33 -8.22
CA TYR A 471 10.39 -20.45 -7.58
C TYR A 471 9.50 -21.39 -8.38
N GLU A 472 8.81 -22.30 -7.70
CA GLU A 472 7.92 -23.26 -8.34
C GLU A 472 6.74 -22.60 -9.08
N THR A 473 5.97 -23.41 -9.80
CA THR A 473 4.76 -22.98 -10.52
C THR A 473 3.62 -23.96 -10.25
N LEU A 474 2.42 -23.42 -10.12
CA LEU A 474 1.17 -24.18 -10.02
C LEU A 474 0.59 -24.50 -11.42
N GLY A 475 1.22 -24.00 -12.50
CA GLY A 475 0.80 -24.21 -13.88
C GLY A 475 -0.63 -23.71 -14.12
N GLU A 476 -1.47 -24.52 -14.76
CA GLU A 476 -2.86 -24.16 -15.08
C GLU A 476 -3.71 -23.86 -13.82
N ASN A 477 -3.31 -24.37 -12.67
CA ASN A 477 -3.99 -24.13 -11.40
C ASN A 477 -3.59 -22.79 -10.74
N GLY A 478 -2.54 -22.14 -11.26
CA GLY A 478 -2.02 -20.88 -10.75
C GLY A 478 -2.90 -19.66 -11.08
N PRO A 479 -2.60 -18.50 -10.49
CA PRO A 479 -3.28 -17.24 -10.78
C PRO A 479 -3.00 -16.76 -12.21
N SER A 480 -3.93 -16.00 -12.78
CA SER A 480 -3.74 -15.38 -14.10
C SER A 480 -4.61 -14.14 -14.27
N VAL A 481 -4.13 -13.15 -15.03
CA VAL A 481 -4.91 -11.97 -15.47
C VAL A 481 -6.20 -12.35 -16.21
N SER A 482 -6.27 -13.57 -16.75
CA SER A 482 -7.45 -14.08 -17.45
C SER A 482 -8.51 -14.68 -16.52
N LYS A 483 -8.21 -14.90 -15.23
CA LYS A 483 -9.13 -15.49 -14.25
C LYS A 483 -9.86 -14.41 -13.47
N ARG A 484 -11.15 -14.63 -13.18
CA ARG A 484 -11.92 -13.70 -12.33
C ARG A 484 -11.40 -13.77 -10.91
N ARG A 485 -11.44 -12.63 -10.21
CA ARG A 485 -11.06 -12.56 -8.79
C ARG A 485 -11.87 -13.53 -7.93
N ALA A 486 -13.17 -13.67 -8.19
CA ALA A 486 -14.00 -14.63 -7.45
C ALA A 486 -13.50 -16.09 -7.53
N ASP A 487 -13.00 -16.49 -8.70
CA ASP A 487 -12.47 -17.84 -8.90
C ASP A 487 -11.10 -17.98 -8.20
N MET A 488 -10.27 -16.92 -8.25
CA MET A 488 -8.96 -16.90 -7.59
C MET A 488 -9.06 -16.80 -6.06
N ASP A 489 -10.05 -16.09 -5.51
CA ASP A 489 -10.26 -15.93 -4.07
C ASP A 489 -10.38 -17.29 -3.36
N LEU A 490 -11.11 -18.24 -3.96
CA LEU A 490 -11.28 -19.57 -3.41
C LEU A 490 -9.99 -20.40 -3.48
N LEU A 491 -9.24 -20.27 -4.57
CA LEU A 491 -7.97 -20.98 -4.76
C LEU A 491 -6.88 -20.46 -3.83
N TYR A 492 -6.72 -19.13 -3.76
CA TYR A 492 -5.70 -18.49 -2.93
C TYR A 492 -5.91 -18.80 -1.45
N TYR A 493 -7.16 -18.85 -0.97
CA TYR A 493 -7.46 -19.23 0.41
C TYR A 493 -6.89 -20.61 0.77
N GLY A 494 -6.88 -21.56 -0.16
CA GLY A 494 -6.24 -22.86 0.02
C GLY A 494 -4.72 -22.79 -0.09
N TYR A 495 -4.21 -22.19 -1.18
CA TYR A 495 -2.77 -22.19 -1.48
C TYR A 495 -1.92 -21.38 -0.50
N ARG A 496 -2.48 -20.34 0.14
CA ARG A 496 -1.76 -19.51 1.13
C ARG A 496 -1.38 -20.25 2.43
N THR A 497 -1.87 -21.47 2.62
CA THR A 497 -1.68 -22.24 3.86
C THR A 497 -0.41 -23.09 3.89
N SER A 498 0.21 -23.37 2.75
CA SER A 498 1.53 -24.02 2.64
C SER A 498 2.54 -23.04 2.05
N PRO A 499 3.74 -22.91 2.65
CA PRO A 499 4.80 -22.03 2.12
C PRO A 499 5.13 -22.29 0.66
N GLU A 500 5.21 -23.57 0.27
CA GLU A 500 5.60 -24.00 -1.07
C GLU A 500 4.55 -23.57 -2.11
N THR A 501 3.29 -23.94 -1.87
CA THR A 501 2.21 -23.59 -2.80
C THR A 501 1.91 -22.10 -2.82
N HIS A 502 2.07 -21.42 -1.67
CA HIS A 502 1.91 -19.98 -1.57
C HIS A 502 2.99 -19.24 -2.37
N MET A 503 4.24 -19.66 -2.25
CA MET A 503 5.33 -19.06 -3.02
C MET A 503 5.18 -19.30 -4.52
N ALA A 504 4.75 -20.51 -4.92
CA ALA A 504 4.45 -20.82 -6.32
C ALA A 504 3.30 -19.95 -6.86
N TRP A 505 2.24 -19.75 -6.08
CA TRP A 505 1.14 -18.84 -6.42
C TRP A 505 1.64 -17.42 -6.65
N LEU A 506 2.40 -16.89 -5.69
CA LEU A 506 2.96 -15.54 -5.74
C LEU A 506 3.86 -15.33 -6.96
N ALA A 507 4.76 -16.28 -7.25
CA ALA A 507 5.63 -16.24 -8.41
C ALA A 507 4.84 -16.32 -9.73
N ASP A 508 3.82 -17.18 -9.81
CA ASP A 508 2.94 -17.27 -10.98
C ASP A 508 2.14 -15.98 -11.22
N THR A 509 1.75 -15.27 -10.15
CA THR A 509 1.12 -13.95 -10.30
C THR A 509 2.09 -12.97 -10.96
N ALA A 510 3.35 -12.93 -10.51
CA ALA A 510 4.35 -12.07 -11.13
C ALA A 510 4.58 -12.45 -12.61
N ARG A 511 4.66 -13.74 -12.95
CA ARG A 511 4.77 -14.22 -14.34
C ARG A 511 3.59 -13.77 -15.18
N SER A 512 2.36 -13.94 -14.69
CA SER A 512 1.16 -13.62 -15.47
C SER A 512 0.96 -12.12 -15.62
N LEU A 513 1.19 -11.32 -14.58
CA LEU A 513 0.94 -9.88 -14.60
C LEU A 513 2.02 -9.14 -15.39
N LEU A 514 3.29 -9.52 -15.20
CA LEU A 514 4.44 -8.84 -15.79
C LEU A 514 4.86 -9.42 -17.14
N GLU A 515 4.02 -10.23 -17.78
CA GLU A 515 4.26 -10.63 -19.16
C GLU A 515 4.12 -9.39 -20.07
N PRO A 516 5.07 -9.09 -20.97
CA PRO A 516 5.02 -7.89 -21.80
C PRO A 516 3.72 -7.74 -22.59
N ILE A 517 3.18 -8.83 -23.11
CA ILE A 517 1.91 -8.80 -23.86
C ILE A 517 0.72 -8.44 -22.97
N THR A 518 0.75 -8.89 -21.71
CA THR A 518 -0.26 -8.55 -20.70
C THR A 518 -0.16 -7.07 -20.34
N LEU A 519 1.03 -6.60 -19.98
CA LEU A 519 1.26 -5.19 -19.65
C LEU A 519 0.88 -4.29 -20.83
N ARG A 520 1.30 -4.63 -22.05
CA ARG A 520 0.93 -3.87 -23.25
C ARG A 520 -0.56 -3.76 -23.39
N LYS A 521 -1.28 -4.87 -23.29
CA LYS A 521 -2.73 -4.89 -23.46
C LYS A 521 -3.45 -3.99 -22.45
N ILE A 522 -3.00 -3.95 -21.19
CA ILE A 522 -3.66 -3.16 -20.14
C ILE A 522 -3.28 -1.67 -20.19
N ILE A 523 -2.04 -1.32 -20.54
CA ILE A 523 -1.55 0.08 -20.51
C ILE A 523 -1.73 0.84 -21.82
N ASP A 524 -1.77 0.15 -22.96
CA ASP A 524 -1.75 0.77 -24.28
C ASP A 524 -3.09 1.38 -24.66
N VAL A 525 -3.28 2.63 -24.26
CA VAL A 525 -4.46 3.43 -24.60
C VAL A 525 -4.50 3.91 -26.06
N VAL A 526 -3.43 3.69 -26.83
CA VAL A 526 -3.32 4.10 -28.24
C VAL A 526 -3.91 3.03 -29.14
N HIS A 527 -3.48 1.77 -28.98
CA HIS A 527 -3.88 0.64 -29.84
C HIS A 527 -5.03 -0.17 -29.27
N PHE A 528 -5.31 -0.05 -27.97
CA PHE A 528 -6.44 -0.73 -27.37
C PHE A 528 -7.52 0.27 -26.95
N GLU A 529 -8.71 0.07 -27.49
CA GLU A 529 -9.90 0.84 -27.11
C GLU A 529 -10.64 0.18 -25.96
N TRP A 530 -11.33 1.00 -25.16
CA TRP A 530 -12.17 0.53 -24.06
C TRP A 530 -13.58 0.21 -24.57
N LEU A 531 -14.01 -1.02 -24.37
CA LEU A 531 -15.37 -1.50 -24.67
C LEU A 531 -16.06 -2.08 -23.42
N GLY A 532 -15.41 -2.02 -22.27
CA GLY A 532 -15.96 -2.47 -21.00
C GLY A 532 -16.95 -1.45 -20.39
N GLN A 533 -17.47 -1.79 -19.21
CA GLN A 533 -18.32 -0.88 -18.45
C GLN A 533 -17.48 0.24 -17.83
N THR A 534 -17.77 1.48 -18.19
CA THR A 534 -17.10 2.65 -17.62
C THR A 534 -17.57 2.91 -16.20
N GLY A 535 -16.60 3.10 -15.30
CA GLY A 535 -16.84 3.38 -13.89
C GLY A 535 -17.20 4.83 -13.62
N ASP A 536 -17.68 5.06 -12.40
CA ASP A 536 -17.87 6.40 -11.86
C ASP A 536 -16.51 7.03 -11.49
N VAL A 537 -16.30 8.28 -11.91
CA VAL A 537 -15.05 9.03 -11.76
C VAL A 537 -15.17 10.09 -10.66
N GLU A 538 -16.41 10.46 -10.28
CA GLU A 538 -16.69 11.52 -9.32
C GLU A 538 -16.50 10.98 -7.91
N TYR A 539 -15.24 10.85 -7.49
CA TYR A 539 -14.89 10.52 -6.13
C TYR A 539 -14.19 11.71 -5.46
N CYS A 540 -14.90 12.64 -4.83
CA CYS A 540 -14.27 13.68 -4.01
C CYS A 540 -14.50 13.32 -2.52
N PRO A 541 -13.45 13.23 -1.68
CA PRO A 541 -13.57 12.96 -0.24
C PRO A 541 -14.53 13.89 0.50
#